data_AF-A0AAJ7RYA9-F1
#
_entry.id   AF-A0AAJ7RYA9-F1
#
_cell.length_a   1.000
_cell.length_b   1.000
_cell.length_c   1.000
_cell.angle_alpha   90.00
_cell.angle_beta   90.00
_cell.angle_gamma   90.00
#
_symmetry.space_group_name_H-M   'P 1'
#
loop_
_entity.id
_entity.type
_entity.pdbx_description
1 polymer ?
#
loop_
_entity_poly.entity_id
_entity_poly.type
_entity_poly.pdbx_seq_one_letter_code
_entity_poly.pdbx_strand_id
1 'polypeptide(L)'
;MPGVEHRSVTPFIQWIRLIGRGRKFIECLRHADGLASRTQPPPNIPGGPYHKTSKVYYYTRDARRLVQPPVEIYSQEQIGKIDPAQIKLTAPLKPRLPDN
;
A
#
# COMPACT_ATOMS: atom_id res chain seq x y z
N MET A 1 -26.40 -17.66 10.45
CA MET A 1 -27.29 -18.75 10.02
C MET A 1 -27.35 -18.68 8.51
N PRO A 2 -26.76 -19.60 7.75
CA PRO A 2 -26.93 -19.62 6.31
C PRO A 2 -28.41 -19.92 5.99
N GLY A 3 -29.06 -19.09 5.16
CA GLY A 3 -30.39 -19.37 4.62
C GLY A 3 -31.58 -18.62 5.23
N VAL A 4 -31.38 -17.49 5.91
CA VAL A 4 -32.51 -16.63 6.30
C VAL A 4 -32.92 -15.78 5.11
N GLU A 5 -34.19 -15.82 4.73
CA GLU A 5 -34.70 -14.89 3.72
C GLU A 5 -34.56 -13.45 4.25
N HIS A 6 -33.83 -12.63 3.51
CA HIS A 6 -33.69 -11.22 3.85
C HIS A 6 -35.06 -10.53 3.83
N ARG A 7 -35.24 -9.53 4.71
CA ARG A 7 -36.46 -8.72 4.73
C ARG A 7 -36.65 -8.05 3.37
N SER A 8 -37.55 -8.61 2.57
CA SER A 8 -37.95 -8.08 1.28
C SER A 8 -39.16 -7.14 1.44
N VAL A 9 -39.48 -6.41 0.37
CA VAL A 9 -40.64 -5.52 0.34
C VAL A 9 -41.86 -6.30 -0.12
N THR A 10 -43.07 -5.81 0.18
CA THR A 10 -44.31 -6.44 -0.28
C THR A 10 -44.28 -6.73 -1.79
N PRO A 11 -44.87 -7.86 -2.25
CA PRO A 11 -44.81 -8.27 -3.66
C PRO A 11 -45.27 -7.19 -4.64
N PHE A 12 -46.25 -6.37 -4.26
CA PHE A 12 -46.73 -5.25 -5.06
C PHE A 12 -45.65 -4.18 -5.31
N ILE A 13 -44.91 -3.78 -4.26
CA ILE A 13 -43.84 -2.80 -4.41
C ILE A 13 -42.63 -3.42 -5.13
N GLN A 14 -42.38 -4.71 -4.95
CA GLN A 14 -41.35 -5.42 -5.71
C GLN A 14 -41.66 -5.41 -7.21
N TRP A 15 -42.93 -5.59 -7.59
CA TRP A 15 -43.39 -5.50 -8.97
C TRP A 15 -43.17 -4.09 -9.55
N ILE A 16 -43.55 -3.04 -8.82
CA ILE A 16 -43.27 -1.63 -9.22
C ILE A 16 -41.77 -1.41 -9.45
N ARG A 17 -40.91 -1.93 -8.55
CA ARG A 17 -39.44 -1.81 -8.67
C ARG A 17 -38.87 -2.52 -9.88
N LEU A 18 -39.45 -3.65 -10.28
CA LEU A 18 -39.02 -4.42 -11.43
C LEU A 18 -39.42 -3.72 -12.73
N ILE A 19 -40.66 -3.23 -12.81
CA ILE A 19 -41.17 -2.50 -13.98
C ILE A 19 -40.44 -1.17 -14.14
N GLY A 20 -40.40 -0.34 -13.09
CA GLY A 20 -39.82 1.00 -13.19
C GLY A 20 -38.31 1.02 -13.47
N ARG A 21 -37.58 -0.05 -13.12
CA ARG A 21 -36.11 -0.12 -13.30
C ARG A 21 -35.68 -0.94 -14.51
N GLY A 22 -36.54 -1.81 -15.07
CA GLY A 22 -36.22 -2.68 -16.21
C GLY A 22 -35.09 -3.69 -15.99
N ARG A 23 -34.62 -3.87 -14.74
CA ARG A 23 -33.55 -4.81 -14.36
C ARG A 23 -33.77 -5.37 -12.96
N LYS A 24 -33.17 -6.52 -12.66
CA LYS A 24 -33.22 -7.14 -11.32
C LYS A 24 -32.78 -6.16 -10.23
N PHE A 25 -33.45 -6.20 -9.07
CA PHE A 25 -33.11 -5.35 -7.94
C PHE A 25 -31.94 -5.96 -7.19
N ILE A 26 -30.91 -5.15 -6.96
CA ILE A 26 -29.78 -5.50 -6.11
C ILE A 26 -29.98 -4.72 -4.81
N GLU A 27 -30.09 -5.43 -3.70
CA GLU A 27 -30.24 -4.82 -2.38
C GLU A 27 -28.90 -4.20 -1.94
N CYS A 28 -28.92 -2.91 -1.59
CA CYS A 28 -27.74 -2.23 -1.04
C CYS A 28 -27.60 -2.42 0.48
N LEU A 29 -28.62 -2.97 1.13
CA LEU A 29 -28.62 -3.22 2.56
C LEU A 29 -27.72 -4.41 2.88
N ARG A 30 -26.95 -4.28 3.96
CA ARG A 30 -26.09 -5.36 4.45
C ARG A 30 -26.82 -6.07 5.58
N HIS A 31 -27.28 -7.28 5.29
CA HIS A 31 -27.88 -8.17 6.28
C HIS A 31 -26.77 -8.88 7.08
N ALA A 32 -27.11 -9.39 8.26
CA ALA A 32 -26.13 -10.00 9.18
C ALA A 32 -25.45 -11.24 8.57
N ASP A 33 -26.10 -11.85 7.60
CA ASP A 33 -25.77 -13.06 6.87
C ASP A 33 -24.62 -12.84 5.90
N GLY A 34 -24.62 -11.67 5.25
CA GLY A 34 -23.60 -11.25 4.27
C GLY A 34 -22.46 -10.45 4.89
N LEU A 35 -22.48 -10.26 6.21
CA LEU A 35 -21.43 -9.57 6.96
C LEU A 35 -20.59 -10.58 7.72
N ALA A 36 -19.31 -10.27 7.90
CA ALA A 36 -18.50 -10.98 8.87
C ALA A 36 -19.10 -10.79 10.28
N SER A 37 -18.89 -11.77 11.17
CA SER A 37 -19.34 -11.71 12.55
C SER A 37 -18.78 -10.46 13.24
N ARG A 38 -19.56 -9.85 14.15
CA ARG A 38 -19.07 -8.71 14.95
C ARG A 38 -17.92 -9.10 15.87
N THR A 39 -18.02 -10.30 16.43
CA THR A 39 -16.97 -10.91 17.24
C THR A 39 -16.04 -11.69 16.33
N GLN A 40 -14.76 -11.32 16.34
CA GLN A 40 -13.70 -12.02 15.61
C GLN A 40 -12.85 -12.80 16.62
N PRO A 41 -12.37 -14.02 16.28
CA PRO A 41 -11.43 -14.74 17.12
C PRO A 41 -10.11 -13.96 17.23
N PRO A 42 -9.33 -14.16 18.30
CA PRO A 42 -8.02 -13.53 18.42
C PRO A 42 -7.11 -13.96 17.25
N PRO A 43 -6.54 -13.01 16.49
CA PRO A 43 -5.67 -13.35 15.36
C PRO A 43 -4.26 -13.73 15.83
N ASN A 44 -3.62 -14.67 15.12
CA ASN A 44 -2.18 -14.93 15.24
C ASN A 44 -1.44 -14.23 14.08
N ILE A 45 -0.89 -13.05 14.34
CA ILE A 45 -0.21 -12.24 13.32
C ILE A 45 1.27 -12.68 13.25
N PRO A 46 1.81 -12.97 12.06
CA PRO A 46 3.24 -13.25 11.92
C PRO A 46 4.07 -12.02 12.27
N GLY A 47 5.26 -12.24 12.83
CA GLY A 47 6.20 -11.18 13.13
C GLY A 47 6.72 -10.48 11.87
N GLY A 48 7.15 -9.22 12.02
CA GLY A 48 7.81 -8.49 10.94
C GLY A 48 9.25 -8.99 10.65
N PRO A 49 9.91 -8.45 9.61
CA PRO A 49 11.23 -8.91 9.15
C PRO A 49 12.35 -8.87 10.21
N TYR A 50 12.19 -8.00 11.21
CA TYR A 50 13.15 -7.78 12.29
C TYR A 50 12.72 -8.43 13.62
N HIS A 51 11.73 -9.34 13.62
CA HIS A 51 11.36 -10.15 14.78
C HIS A 51 12.39 -11.28 14.99
N LYS A 52 13.63 -10.91 15.32
CA LYS A 52 14.76 -11.83 15.57
C LYS A 52 15.47 -11.43 16.86
N THR A 53 16.07 -12.39 17.55
CA THR A 53 16.72 -12.18 18.86
C THR A 53 18.14 -11.63 18.78
N SER A 54 18.83 -11.81 17.64
CA SER A 54 20.22 -11.39 17.46
C SER A 54 20.45 -10.79 16.07
N LYS A 55 21.55 -10.04 15.92
CA LYS A 55 21.95 -9.38 14.66
C LYS A 55 20.92 -8.37 14.12
N VAL A 56 20.11 -7.77 15.00
CA VAL A 56 19.13 -6.72 14.66
C VAL A 56 19.55 -5.41 15.32
N TYR A 57 20.60 -4.79 14.80
CA TYR A 57 21.03 -3.48 15.28
C TYR A 57 20.23 -2.37 14.62
N TYR A 58 19.79 -1.37 15.39
CA TYR A 58 18.99 -0.27 14.83
C TYR A 58 19.74 0.52 13.74
N TYR A 59 21.06 0.69 13.89
CA TYR A 59 21.86 1.50 12.97
C TYR A 59 21.95 0.90 11.56
N THR A 60 21.85 -0.43 11.40
CA THR A 60 21.91 -1.07 10.06
C THR A 60 20.58 -0.99 9.31
N ARG A 61 19.47 -0.78 10.03
CA ARG A 61 18.10 -0.73 9.46
C ARG A 61 17.54 0.68 9.29
N ASP A 62 18.19 1.68 9.89
CA ASP A 62 17.68 3.05 9.91
C ASP A 62 17.98 3.78 8.61
N ALA A 63 17.11 3.61 7.62
CA ALA A 63 17.18 4.34 6.36
C ALA A 63 17.01 5.86 6.53
N ARG A 64 16.42 6.34 7.63
CA ARG A 64 16.21 7.77 7.87
C ARG A 64 17.53 8.52 8.03
N ARG A 65 18.57 7.83 8.52
CA ARG A 65 19.92 8.38 8.70
C ARG A 65 20.84 8.16 7.49
N LEU A 66 20.40 7.37 6.51
CA LEU A 66 21.14 7.17 5.25
C LEU A 66 20.84 8.27 4.21
N VAL A 67 19.85 9.13 4.49
CA VAL A 67 19.51 10.26 3.63
C VAL A 67 20.67 11.26 3.66
N GLN A 68 21.34 11.40 2.51
CA GLN A 68 22.37 12.41 2.31
C GLN A 68 21.75 13.74 1.88
N PRO A 69 22.39 14.87 2.18
CA PRO A 69 22.00 16.14 1.59
C PRO A 69 22.01 16.05 0.06
N PRO A 70 21.17 16.84 -0.63
CA PRO A 70 21.14 16.84 -2.08
C PRO A 70 22.52 17.21 -2.65
N VAL A 71 22.91 16.55 -3.74
CA VAL A 71 24.15 16.85 -4.43
C VAL A 71 23.98 18.18 -5.17
N GLU A 72 24.78 19.18 -4.80
CA GLU A 72 24.82 20.47 -5.49
C GLU A 72 25.54 20.30 -6.84
N ILE A 73 24.82 20.51 -7.94
CA ILE A 73 25.38 20.45 -9.30
C ILE A 73 26.16 21.74 -9.63
N TYR A 74 25.80 22.86 -9.01
CA TYR A 74 26.41 24.17 -9.23
C TYR A 74 26.21 25.10 -8.02
N SER A 75 27.28 25.73 -7.56
CA SER A 75 27.28 26.82 -6.56
C SER A 75 28.15 27.98 -7.05
N GLN A 76 27.75 29.23 -6.76
CA GLN A 76 28.48 30.43 -7.19
C GLN A 76 29.92 30.50 -6.64
N GLU A 77 30.19 29.85 -5.51
CA GLU A 77 31.53 29.78 -4.89
C GLU A 77 32.44 28.68 -5.47
N GLN A 78 31.90 27.74 -6.25
CA GLN A 78 32.65 26.60 -6.81
C GLN A 78 33.47 26.95 -8.05
N ILE A 79 33.19 28.07 -8.71
CA ILE A 79 33.80 28.47 -10.00
C ILE A 79 35.33 28.60 -9.91
N GLY A 80 35.90 28.79 -8.71
CA GLY A 80 37.35 28.95 -8.51
C GLY A 80 38.15 27.71 -8.07
N LYS A 81 37.52 26.54 -7.85
CA LYS A 81 38.18 25.33 -7.28
C LYS A 81 38.02 24.05 -8.09
N ILE A 82 37.61 24.15 -9.36
CA ILE A 82 37.29 22.97 -10.18
C ILE A 82 38.53 22.55 -10.97
N ASP A 83 39.20 21.50 -10.51
CA ASP A 83 40.15 20.74 -11.33
C ASP A 83 39.36 19.93 -12.38
N PRO A 84 39.65 20.06 -13.69
CA PRO A 84 38.86 19.46 -14.76
C PRO A 84 38.86 17.92 -14.78
N ALA A 85 39.68 17.26 -13.96
CA ALA A 85 39.78 15.81 -13.87
C ALA A 85 38.68 15.15 -12.99
N GLN A 86 38.13 15.87 -12.01
CA GLN A 86 37.20 15.29 -11.02
C GLN A 86 35.76 15.16 -11.54
N ILE A 87 35.37 15.92 -12.57
CA ILE A 87 34.01 15.94 -13.15
C ILE A 87 33.65 14.58 -13.79
N LYS A 88 34.64 13.80 -14.21
CA LYS A 88 34.41 12.48 -14.86
C LYS A 88 34.17 11.34 -13.86
N LEU A 89 34.43 11.53 -12.57
CA LEU A 89 34.26 10.49 -11.52
C LEU A 89 32.89 10.56 -10.82
N THR A 90 32.20 11.71 -10.89
CA THR A 90 30.91 11.99 -10.24
C THR A 90 29.68 11.80 -11.15
N ALA A 91 29.83 11.17 -12.32
CA ALA A 91 28.66 10.73 -13.08
C ALA A 91 28.03 9.51 -12.39
N PRO A 92 26.70 9.42 -12.24
CA PRO A 92 26.08 8.22 -11.71
C PRO A 92 26.39 7.06 -12.66
N LEU A 93 27.18 6.10 -12.18
CA LEU A 93 27.39 4.83 -12.88
C LEU A 93 26.01 4.24 -13.15
N LYS A 94 25.67 4.07 -14.45
CA LYS A 94 24.45 3.40 -14.89
C LYS A 94 24.34 2.07 -14.12
N PRO A 95 23.21 1.79 -13.43
CA PRO A 95 23.07 0.52 -12.72
C PRO A 95 23.21 -0.60 -13.75
N ARG A 96 24.19 -1.49 -13.57
CA ARG A 96 24.29 -2.71 -14.36
C ARG A 96 23.06 -3.56 -14.02
N LEU A 97 22.22 -3.82 -15.03
CA LEU A 97 21.24 -4.90 -14.94
C LEU A 97 22.01 -6.22 -14.75
N PRO A 98 21.56 -7.15 -13.90
CA PRO A 98 22.17 -8.47 -13.81
C PRO A 98 21.97 -9.19 -15.15
N ASP A 99 23.06 -9.77 -15.67
CA ASP A 99 23.01 -10.64 -16.84
C ASP A 99 22.30 -11.95 -16.45
N ASN A 100 21.06 -12.10 -16.91
CA ASN A 100 20.20 -13.30 -16.92
C ASN A 100 19.95 -14.04 -15.59
#